data_AF-A0AB40APA9-F1
#
_entry.id   AF-A0AB40APA9-F1
#
_cell.length_a   1.000
_cell.length_b   1.000
_cell.length_c   1.000
_cell.angle_alpha   90.00
_cell.angle_beta   90.00
_cell.angle_gamma   90.00
#
_symmetry.space_group_name_H-M   'P 1'
#
loop_
_entity.id
_entity.type
_entity.pdbx_description
1 polymer ?
#
loop_
_entity_poly.entity_id
_entity_poly.type
_entity_poly.pdbx_seq_one_letter_code
_entity_poly.pdbx_strand_id
1 'polypeptide(L)'
;MEHLPIHLPYEAKVGGPVQYRWMYPFERFLHHLKKKVKNQACVEGSICEAYIIQEISSFCSMYFESTVETRLNRVPRNDDGGDVESVGRLSIFSHPGRPFGPMNNARFLEDGEHYAAELYVLMNCEEIYPYVEMFDEMAKKECVNISDKELEKLRDTRFPKWFRQFVAKHKDEIDPRVVEMSYGPGRIAQCYKGCFTNGFKFHTPRLWE
;
A
#
# COMPACT_ATOMS: atom_id res chain seq x y z
N MET A 1 1.19 -7.68 -26.97
CA MET A 1 2.19 -6.91 -27.74
C MET A 1 3.45 -6.81 -26.91
N GLU A 2 4.40 -7.72 -27.13
CA GLU A 2 5.73 -7.67 -26.51
C GLU A 2 6.62 -6.79 -27.40
N HIS A 3 6.66 -5.48 -27.15
CA HIS A 3 7.66 -4.63 -27.80
C HIS A 3 8.89 -4.57 -26.90
N LEU A 4 10.00 -5.11 -27.38
CA LEU A 4 11.31 -4.93 -26.76
C LEU A 4 11.58 -3.40 -26.65
N PRO A 5 12.04 -2.88 -25.50
CA PRO A 5 12.28 -1.45 -25.28
C PRO A 5 13.16 -0.76 -26.33
N ILE A 6 13.95 -1.55 -27.06
CA ILE A 6 14.92 -1.11 -28.07
C ILE A 6 14.24 -0.57 -29.34
N HIS A 7 13.01 -0.98 -29.66
CA HIS A 7 12.32 -0.58 -30.90
C HIS A 7 11.49 0.71 -30.78
N LEU A 8 11.16 1.14 -29.56
CA LEU A 8 10.34 2.33 -29.30
C LEU A 8 10.90 3.62 -29.93
N PRO A 9 12.22 3.92 -29.90
CA PRO A 9 12.75 5.15 -30.51
C PRO A 9 12.65 5.18 -32.03
N TYR A 10 12.85 4.03 -32.69
CA TYR A 10 12.74 3.92 -34.14
C TYR A 10 11.28 3.99 -34.60
N GLU A 11 10.39 3.26 -33.93
CA GLU A 11 8.95 3.32 -34.19
C GLU A 11 8.37 4.72 -33.98
N ALA A 12 8.81 5.45 -32.95
CA ALA A 12 8.40 6.84 -32.72
C ALA A 12 8.95 7.80 -33.79
N LYS A 13 10.19 7.58 -34.27
CA LYS A 13 10.80 8.41 -35.33
C LYS A 13 10.10 8.22 -36.68
N VAL A 14 9.78 6.97 -37.04
CA VAL A 14 9.06 6.65 -38.30
C VAL A 14 7.58 6.99 -38.17
N GLY A 15 7.05 6.89 -36.96
CA GLY A 15 5.62 6.83 -36.73
C GLY A 15 4.94 8.03 -36.09
N GLY A 16 5.73 8.94 -35.56
CA GLY A 16 5.23 9.99 -34.68
C GLY A 16 4.84 9.43 -33.30
N PRO A 17 4.13 10.24 -32.49
CA PRO A 17 3.78 9.88 -31.13
C PRO A 17 3.02 8.55 -31.05
N VAL A 18 3.52 7.65 -30.18
CA VAL A 18 3.00 6.29 -29.95
C VAL A 18 1.50 6.26 -29.64
N GLN A 19 0.96 7.33 -29.04
CA GLN A 19 -0.43 7.47 -28.63
C GLN A 19 -1.47 7.20 -29.74
N TYR A 20 -1.17 7.48 -31.01
CA TYR A 20 -2.11 7.28 -32.13
C TYR A 20 -1.98 5.92 -32.82
N ARG A 21 -1.01 5.08 -32.42
CA ARG A 21 -0.73 3.77 -33.03
C ARG A 21 -0.97 2.60 -32.09
N TRP A 22 -1.19 2.87 -30.82
CA TRP A 22 -1.57 1.84 -29.87
C TRP A 22 -2.98 1.33 -30.16
N MET A 23 -3.08 0.06 -30.52
CA MET A 23 -4.37 -0.64 -30.62
C MET A 23 -5.01 -0.90 -29.25
N TYR A 24 -4.21 -0.88 -28.18
CA TYR A 24 -4.66 -1.25 -26.84
C TYR A 24 -5.91 -0.49 -26.34
N PRO A 25 -6.05 0.85 -26.49
CA PRO A 25 -7.28 1.56 -26.13
C PRO A 25 -8.51 1.10 -26.94
N PHE A 26 -8.34 0.88 -28.25
CA PHE A 26 -9.42 0.42 -29.13
C PHE A 26 -9.86 -1.00 -28.80
N GLU A 27 -8.91 -1.92 -28.60
CA GLU A 27 -9.19 -3.29 -28.20
C GLU A 27 -9.91 -3.36 -26.86
N ARG A 28 -9.50 -2.53 -25.88
CA ARG A 28 -10.15 -2.45 -24.57
C ARG A 28 -11.58 -1.92 -24.68
N PHE A 29 -11.81 -0.93 -25.53
CA PHE A 29 -13.15 -0.40 -25.79
C PHE A 29 -14.03 -1.45 -26.50
N LEU A 30 -13.53 -2.11 -27.54
CA LEU A 30 -14.25 -3.19 -28.23
C LEU A 30 -14.56 -4.35 -27.28
N HIS A 31 -13.64 -4.72 -26.40
CA HIS A 31 -13.89 -5.72 -25.37
C HIS A 31 -15.00 -5.28 -24.39
N HIS A 32 -15.07 -4.00 -24.04
CA HIS A 32 -16.18 -3.45 -23.24
C HIS A 32 -17.52 -3.55 -23.99
N LEU A 33 -17.56 -3.17 -25.27
CA LEU A 33 -18.77 -3.30 -26.09
C LEU A 33 -19.22 -4.75 -26.26
N LYS A 34 -18.28 -5.68 -26.47
CA LYS A 34 -18.59 -7.12 -26.56
C LYS A 34 -19.31 -7.65 -25.32
N LYS A 35 -18.96 -7.16 -24.12
CA LYS A 35 -19.65 -7.53 -22.87
C LYS A 35 -21.09 -7.02 -22.80
N LYS A 36 -21.47 -6.03 -23.61
CA LYS A 36 -22.83 -5.49 -23.69
C LYS A 36 -23.74 -6.26 -24.65
N VAL A 37 -23.17 -7.11 -25.52
CA VAL A 37 -23.93 -7.90 -26.49
C VAL A 37 -24.54 -9.12 -25.80
N LYS A 38 -25.83 -9.05 -25.46
CA LYS A 38 -26.63 -10.17 -24.95
C LYS A 38 -27.31 -10.95 -26.07
N ASN A 39 -27.67 -10.28 -27.17
CA ASN A 39 -28.24 -10.90 -28.36
C ASN A 39 -27.30 -10.74 -29.56
N GLN A 40 -26.69 -11.84 -30.01
CA GLN A 40 -25.77 -11.84 -31.15
C GLN A 40 -26.47 -11.67 -32.51
N ALA A 41 -27.78 -11.91 -32.60
CA ALA A 41 -28.55 -11.68 -33.82
C ALA A 41 -28.83 -10.18 -34.07
N CYS A 42 -28.75 -9.35 -33.03
CA CYS A 42 -28.98 -7.90 -33.11
C CYS A 42 -27.94 -7.15 -32.26
N VAL A 43 -26.70 -7.11 -32.74
CA VAL A 43 -25.55 -6.59 -32.00
C VAL A 43 -25.70 -5.10 -31.66
N GLU A 44 -26.06 -4.25 -32.62
CA GLU A 44 -26.18 -2.81 -32.34
C GLU A 44 -27.31 -2.53 -31.36
N GLY A 45 -28.47 -3.15 -31.56
CA GLY A 45 -29.63 -3.01 -30.67
C GLY A 45 -29.31 -3.42 -29.23
N SER A 46 -28.61 -4.54 -29.05
CA SER A 46 -28.18 -5.01 -27.73
C SER A 46 -27.20 -4.05 -27.05
N ILE A 47 -26.31 -3.41 -27.80
CA ILE A 47 -25.39 -2.41 -27.25
C ILE A 47 -26.16 -1.15 -26.84
N CYS A 48 -27.04 -0.64 -27.70
CA CYS A 48 -27.88 0.53 -27.41
C CYS A 48 -28.72 0.32 -26.15
N GLU A 49 -29.40 -0.80 -26.03
CA GLU A 49 -30.19 -1.16 -24.84
C GLU A 49 -29.34 -1.17 -23.57
N ALA A 50 -28.16 -1.80 -23.61
CA ALA A 50 -27.24 -1.83 -22.48
C ALA A 50 -26.71 -0.45 -22.08
N TYR A 51 -26.58 0.49 -23.03
CA TYR A 51 -26.25 1.89 -22.73
C TYR A 51 -27.41 2.62 -22.05
N ILE A 52 -28.64 2.46 -22.53
CA ILE A 52 -29.83 3.06 -21.92
C ILE A 52 -29.96 2.60 -20.46
N ILE A 53 -29.86 1.29 -20.20
CA ILE A 53 -29.92 0.74 -18.84
C ILE A 53 -28.80 1.31 -17.95
N GLN A 54 -27.60 1.44 -18.51
CA GLN A 54 -26.44 2.00 -17.81
C GLN A 54 -26.66 3.47 -17.42
N GLU A 55 -27.22 4.28 -18.33
CA GLU A 55 -27.52 5.70 -18.09
C GLU A 55 -28.61 5.86 -17.05
N ILE A 56 -29.71 5.11 -17.17
CA ILE A 56 -30.79 5.10 -16.17
C ILE A 56 -30.26 4.71 -14.80
N SER A 57 -29.45 3.64 -14.70
CA SER A 57 -28.86 3.19 -13.43
C SER A 57 -27.95 4.26 -12.82
N SER A 58 -27.16 4.96 -13.65
CA SER A 58 -26.33 6.08 -13.20
C SER A 58 -27.17 7.27 -12.76
N PHE A 59 -28.26 7.59 -13.45
CA PHE A 59 -29.17 8.64 -13.04
C PHE A 59 -29.85 8.32 -11.70
N CYS A 60 -30.40 7.11 -11.55
CA CYS A 60 -31.02 6.66 -10.30
C CYS A 60 -30.05 6.67 -9.12
N SER A 61 -28.76 6.35 -9.35
CA SER A 61 -27.76 6.35 -8.27
C SER A 61 -27.58 7.70 -7.57
N MET A 62 -27.93 8.82 -8.21
CA MET A 62 -27.87 10.14 -7.58
C MET A 62 -28.96 10.37 -6.53
N TYR A 63 -29.99 9.53 -6.50
CA TYR A 63 -31.12 9.62 -5.57
C TYR A 63 -31.06 8.56 -4.45
N PHE A 64 -30.11 7.63 -4.52
CA PHE A 64 -29.91 6.66 -3.46
C PHE A 64 -29.09 7.23 -2.31
N GLU A 65 -29.30 6.70 -1.11
CA GLU A 65 -28.43 6.99 0.02
C GLU A 65 -26.99 6.54 -0.27
N SER A 66 -26.01 7.21 0.35
CA SER A 66 -24.58 6.93 0.15
C SER A 66 -24.17 5.50 0.51
N THR A 67 -24.96 4.86 1.37
CA THR A 67 -24.79 3.47 1.84
C THR A 67 -25.19 2.43 0.79
N VAL A 68 -25.99 2.79 -0.22
CA VAL A 68 -26.43 1.87 -1.26
C VAL A 68 -25.31 1.68 -2.26
N GLU A 69 -24.88 0.43 -2.48
CA GLU A 69 -23.87 0.12 -3.48
C GLU A 69 -24.42 0.34 -4.91
N THR A 70 -23.73 1.17 -5.65
CA THR A 70 -23.98 1.51 -7.05
C THR A 70 -22.67 1.39 -7.83
N ARG A 71 -22.75 1.50 -9.15
CA ARG A 71 -21.53 1.48 -9.98
C ARG A 71 -20.57 2.65 -9.69
N LEU A 72 -21.07 3.78 -9.17
CA LEU A 72 -20.29 4.99 -8.96
C LEU A 72 -19.52 4.98 -7.63
N ASN A 73 -20.07 4.37 -6.58
CA ASN A 73 -19.45 4.25 -5.26
C ASN A 73 -18.93 2.84 -4.96
N ARG A 74 -19.02 1.90 -5.92
CA ARG A 74 -18.46 0.56 -5.75
C ARG A 74 -16.96 0.65 -5.53
N VAL A 75 -16.56 0.13 -4.39
CA VAL A 75 -15.19 0.05 -3.94
C VAL A 75 -14.31 -0.72 -4.95
N PRO A 76 -13.09 -0.24 -5.28
CA PRO A 76 -12.19 -0.92 -6.19
C PRO A 76 -11.87 -2.36 -5.77
N ARG A 77 -11.49 -3.21 -6.73
CA ARG A 77 -11.22 -4.64 -6.47
C ARG A 77 -10.13 -4.87 -5.41
N ASN A 78 -9.13 -3.99 -5.39
CA ASN A 78 -7.97 -4.09 -4.51
C ASN A 78 -8.04 -3.10 -3.35
N ASP A 79 -9.24 -2.67 -2.99
CA ASP A 79 -9.42 -1.81 -1.83
C ASP A 79 -8.98 -2.50 -0.54
N ASP A 80 -8.34 -1.71 0.30
CA ASP A 80 -7.74 -2.06 1.58
C ASP A 80 -8.49 -1.44 2.76
N GLY A 81 -9.57 -0.70 2.52
CA GLY A 81 -10.36 0.01 3.52
C GLY A 81 -10.00 1.49 3.68
N GLY A 82 -8.94 1.96 3.01
CA GLY A 82 -8.47 3.35 3.12
C GLY A 82 -7.91 3.72 4.49
N ASP A 83 -7.41 4.94 4.61
CA ASP A 83 -6.85 5.43 5.86
C ASP A 83 -7.92 5.59 6.93
N VAL A 84 -7.62 5.11 8.13
CA VAL A 84 -8.47 5.29 9.31
C VAL A 84 -7.93 6.47 10.09
N GLU A 85 -8.81 7.37 10.54
CA GLU A 85 -8.39 8.49 11.38
C GLU A 85 -7.57 8.00 12.59
N SER A 86 -6.46 8.68 12.89
CA SER A 86 -5.51 8.32 13.93
C SER A 86 -6.03 8.54 15.36
N VAL A 87 -7.34 8.78 15.55
CA VAL A 87 -7.92 9.13 16.85
C VAL A 87 -7.64 8.01 17.86
N GLY A 88 -6.75 8.30 18.81
CA GLY A 88 -6.33 7.38 19.86
C GLY A 88 -5.30 6.31 19.45
N ARG A 89 -4.67 6.42 18.28
CA ARG A 89 -3.64 5.48 17.78
C ARG A 89 -2.37 6.24 17.35
N LEU A 90 -1.27 5.51 17.15
CA LEU A 90 -0.05 6.07 16.57
C LEU A 90 -0.17 6.15 15.05
N SER A 91 0.50 7.12 14.41
CA SER A 91 0.32 7.41 12.98
C SER A 91 0.58 6.22 12.06
N ILE A 92 1.56 5.37 12.42
CA ILE A 92 1.91 4.16 11.67
C ILE A 92 0.76 3.14 11.59
N PHE A 93 -0.20 3.18 12.52
CA PHE A 93 -1.35 2.28 12.57
C PHE A 93 -2.62 2.85 11.92
N SER A 94 -2.52 4.00 11.26
CA SER A 94 -3.63 4.60 10.50
C SER A 94 -3.83 3.96 9.13
N HIS A 95 -2.83 3.22 8.63
CA HIS A 95 -2.83 2.60 7.31
C HIS A 95 -3.16 1.10 7.44
N PRO A 96 -4.43 0.68 7.27
CA PRO A 96 -4.79 -0.72 7.37
C PRO A 96 -4.26 -1.51 6.15
N GLY A 97 -3.72 -2.69 6.41
CA GLY A 97 -3.55 -3.72 5.39
C GLY A 97 -4.68 -4.74 5.52
N ARG A 98 -5.38 -5.05 4.42
CA ARG A 98 -6.43 -6.09 4.42
C ARG A 98 -5.86 -7.43 3.95
N PRO A 99 -5.69 -8.44 4.82
CA PRO A 99 -5.24 -9.76 4.38
C PRO A 99 -6.32 -10.46 3.55
N PHE A 100 -5.91 -11.38 2.66
CA PHE A 100 -6.85 -12.25 1.95
C PHE A 100 -6.43 -13.72 1.96
N GLY A 101 -7.44 -14.58 1.88
CA GLY A 101 -7.30 -16.02 2.01
C GLY A 101 -7.32 -16.47 3.47
N PRO A 102 -7.34 -17.80 3.70
CA PRO A 102 -7.27 -18.34 5.05
C PRO A 102 -5.93 -17.98 5.70
N MET A 103 -5.97 -17.75 7.02
CA MET A 103 -4.77 -17.62 7.83
C MET A 103 -4.00 -18.94 7.77
N ASN A 104 -2.72 -18.88 7.42
CA ASN A 104 -1.79 -19.99 7.51
C ASN A 104 -1.31 -20.15 8.96
N ASN A 105 -0.52 -21.18 9.23
CA ASN A 105 0.08 -21.37 10.54
C ASN A 105 0.89 -20.13 10.95
N ALA A 106 0.68 -19.68 12.18
CA ALA A 106 1.53 -18.66 12.78
C ALA A 106 2.95 -19.20 12.92
N ARG A 107 3.93 -18.33 12.74
CA ARG A 107 5.35 -18.68 12.89
C ARG A 107 6.08 -17.67 13.74
N PHE A 108 7.22 -18.09 14.28
CA PHE A 108 8.16 -17.17 14.87
C PHE A 108 8.90 -16.40 13.77
N LEU A 109 9.06 -15.10 13.97
CA LEU A 109 9.91 -14.26 13.14
C LEU A 109 11.38 -14.59 13.42
N GLU A 110 12.16 -14.71 12.33
CA GLU A 110 13.61 -14.77 12.45
C GLU A 110 14.15 -13.46 13.05
N ASP A 111 15.34 -13.48 13.64
CA ASP A 111 15.92 -12.29 14.27
C ASP A 111 16.05 -11.12 13.29
N GLY A 112 16.42 -11.38 12.04
CA GLY A 112 16.50 -10.36 11.00
C GLY A 112 15.14 -9.78 10.63
N GLU A 113 14.10 -10.61 10.55
CA GLU A 113 12.72 -10.16 10.24
C GLU A 113 12.13 -9.36 11.40
N HIS A 114 12.34 -9.83 12.63
CA HIS A 114 11.92 -9.15 13.85
C HIS A 114 12.58 -7.78 13.96
N TYR A 115 13.89 -7.71 13.72
CA TYR A 115 14.64 -6.46 13.74
C TYR A 115 14.20 -5.50 12.64
N ALA A 116 14.01 -6.00 11.41
CA ALA A 116 13.53 -5.18 10.29
C ALA A 116 12.14 -4.60 10.56
N ALA A 117 11.24 -5.40 11.16
CA ALA A 117 9.91 -4.95 11.54
C ALA A 117 9.95 -3.88 12.64
N GLU A 118 10.76 -4.08 13.69
CA GLU A 118 10.95 -3.10 14.77
C GLU A 118 11.48 -1.77 14.21
N LEU A 119 12.55 -1.83 13.42
CA LEU A 119 13.17 -0.64 12.83
C LEU A 119 12.20 0.09 11.89
N TYR A 120 11.48 -0.64 11.03
CA TYR A 120 10.52 -0.06 10.11
C TYR A 120 9.43 0.71 10.84
N VAL A 121 8.84 0.12 11.88
CA VAL A 121 7.78 0.78 12.65
C VAL A 121 8.30 2.03 13.35
N LEU A 122 9.49 1.97 13.98
CA LEU A 122 10.07 3.12 14.65
C LEU A 122 10.41 4.27 13.69
N MET A 123 10.92 3.98 12.50
CA MET A 123 11.36 5.00 11.53
C MET A 123 10.22 5.64 10.73
N ASN A 124 9.04 5.00 10.70
CA ASN A 124 7.87 5.47 9.94
C ASN A 124 6.72 5.96 10.85
N CYS A 125 6.98 6.14 12.14
CA CYS A 125 6.00 6.65 13.11
C CYS A 125 6.29 8.11 13.42
N GLU A 126 5.33 9.00 13.20
CA GLU A 126 5.52 10.45 13.31
C GLU A 126 5.83 10.87 14.75
N GLU A 127 5.19 10.23 15.72
CA GLU A 127 5.40 10.45 17.15
C GLU A 127 6.81 10.05 17.61
N ILE A 128 7.54 9.25 16.81
CA ILE A 128 8.91 8.80 17.12
C ILE A 128 9.97 9.78 16.60
N TYR A 129 9.65 10.63 15.61
CA TYR A 129 10.62 11.55 15.00
C TYR A 129 11.37 12.45 15.98
N PRO A 130 10.75 13.05 17.02
CA PRO A 130 11.49 13.85 17.99
C PRO A 130 12.62 13.07 18.66
N TYR A 131 12.43 11.76 18.91
CA TYR A 131 13.45 10.92 19.52
C TYR A 131 14.56 10.56 18.53
N VAL A 132 14.23 10.41 17.24
CA VAL A 132 15.24 10.23 16.17
C VAL A 132 16.13 11.46 16.08
N GLU A 133 15.56 12.66 16.13
CA GLU A 133 16.34 13.91 16.14
C GLU A 133 17.24 14.02 17.37
N MET A 134 16.73 13.69 18.56
CA MET A 134 17.52 13.65 19.79
C MET A 134 18.70 12.67 19.69
N PHE A 135 18.47 11.49 19.10
CA PHE A 135 19.52 10.50 18.87
C PHE A 135 20.58 11.02 17.88
N ASP A 136 20.15 11.69 16.81
CA ASP A 136 21.06 12.25 15.83
C ASP A 136 21.95 13.35 16.41
N GLU A 137 21.38 14.24 17.22
CA GLU A 137 22.15 15.26 17.92
C GLU A 137 23.19 14.65 18.87
N MET A 138 22.82 13.57 19.58
CA MET A 138 23.76 12.82 20.42
C MET A 138 24.88 12.20 19.58
N ALA A 139 24.53 11.51 18.50
CA ALA A 139 25.50 10.86 17.62
C ALA A 139 26.48 11.86 16.98
N LYS A 140 25.99 13.03 16.55
CA LYS A 140 26.82 14.12 16.01
C LYS A 140 27.76 14.73 17.05
N LYS A 141 27.39 14.73 18.33
CA LYS A 141 28.27 15.20 19.43
C LYS A 141 29.34 14.17 19.79
N GLU A 142 29.01 12.89 19.77
CA GLU A 142 29.97 11.81 20.06
C GLU A 142 30.96 11.57 18.91
N CYS A 143 30.51 11.72 17.65
CA CYS A 143 31.32 11.52 16.46
C CYS A 143 31.47 12.82 15.67
N VAL A 144 32.60 13.51 15.86
CA VAL A 144 32.94 14.73 15.12
C VAL A 144 33.07 14.43 13.62
N ASN A 145 32.37 15.20 12.78
CA ASN A 145 32.32 15.07 11.30
C ASN A 145 31.69 13.77 10.75
N ILE A 146 30.69 13.21 11.44
CA ILE A 146 29.91 12.09 10.90
C ILE A 146 29.20 12.48 9.59
N SER A 147 29.29 11.63 8.56
CA SER A 147 28.52 11.82 7.33
C SER A 147 27.07 11.35 7.48
N ASP A 148 26.16 11.86 6.65
CA ASP A 148 24.74 11.47 6.70
C ASP A 148 24.53 9.96 6.50
N LYS A 149 25.35 9.33 5.65
CA LYS A 149 25.30 7.87 5.42
C LYS A 149 25.76 7.06 6.63
N GLU A 150 26.71 7.56 7.39
CA GLU A 150 27.16 6.92 8.63
C GLU A 150 26.14 7.10 9.74
N LEU A 151 25.49 8.26 9.79
CA LEU A 151 24.40 8.54 10.71
C LEU A 151 23.20 7.61 10.47
N GLU A 152 22.81 7.42 9.20
CA GLU A 152 21.76 6.47 8.81
C GLU A 152 22.10 5.04 9.28
N LYS A 153 23.33 4.57 9.04
CA LYS A 153 23.78 3.26 9.54
C LYS A 153 23.77 3.16 11.08
N LEU A 154 24.07 4.25 11.78
CA LEU A 154 23.99 4.27 13.25
C LEU A 154 22.53 4.19 13.71
N ARG A 155 21.61 4.88 13.05
CA ARG A 155 20.17 4.76 13.35
C ARG A 155 19.73 3.31 13.16
N ASP A 156 20.06 2.72 12.02
CA ASP A 156 19.71 1.35 11.66
C ASP A 156 20.27 0.29 12.61
N THR A 157 21.28 0.59 13.44
CA THR A 157 21.94 -0.40 14.30
C THR A 157 21.79 -0.12 15.80
N ARG A 158 21.67 1.15 16.20
CA ARG A 158 21.70 1.56 17.62
C ARG A 158 20.42 2.23 18.08
N PHE A 159 19.63 2.83 17.18
CA PHE A 159 18.46 3.60 17.58
C PHE A 159 17.44 2.77 18.37
N PRO A 160 17.01 1.56 17.95
CA PRO A 160 15.99 0.80 18.70
C PRO A 160 16.42 0.52 20.15
N LYS A 161 17.67 0.12 20.34
CA LYS A 161 18.24 -0.15 21.67
C LYS A 161 18.33 1.12 22.52
N TRP A 162 18.80 2.21 21.94
CA TRP A 162 18.89 3.51 22.61
C TRP A 162 17.50 4.01 23.01
N PHE A 163 16.54 3.96 22.09
CA PHE A 163 15.18 4.43 22.28
C PHE A 163 14.49 3.69 23.44
N ARG A 164 14.61 2.36 23.48
CA ARG A 164 14.10 1.55 24.59
C ARG A 164 14.71 1.94 25.94
N GLN A 165 16.01 2.23 25.99
CA GLN A 165 16.67 2.67 27.23
C GLN A 165 16.28 4.08 27.64
N PHE A 166 16.10 4.98 26.67
CA PHE A 166 15.67 6.35 26.89
C PHE A 166 14.26 6.38 27.48
N VAL A 167 13.32 5.66 26.84
CA VAL A 167 11.92 5.57 27.25
C VAL A 167 11.79 4.92 28.63
N ALA A 168 12.56 3.87 28.92
CA ALA A 168 12.54 3.22 30.22
C ALA A 168 12.94 4.14 31.39
N LYS A 169 13.74 5.18 31.13
CA LYS A 169 14.15 6.18 32.14
C LYS A 169 13.16 7.32 32.33
N HIS A 170 12.37 7.64 31.30
CA HIS A 170 11.45 8.80 31.27
C HIS A 170 9.99 8.35 31.10
N LYS A 171 9.65 7.14 31.58
CA LYS A 171 8.37 6.49 31.31
C LYS A 171 7.16 7.34 31.72
N ASP A 172 7.28 8.12 32.78
CA ASP A 172 6.19 8.92 33.34
C ASP A 172 5.94 10.23 32.57
N GLU A 173 6.89 10.64 31.72
CA GLU A 173 6.83 11.89 30.94
C GLU A 173 6.48 11.66 29.47
N ILE A 174 6.46 10.39 29.04
CA ILE A 174 6.27 9.99 27.64
C ILE A 174 4.86 9.45 27.45
N ASP A 175 4.29 9.70 26.28
CA ASP A 175 2.99 9.13 25.88
C ASP A 175 2.99 7.61 26.10
N PRO A 176 2.02 7.05 26.84
CA PRO A 176 1.93 5.61 27.10
C PRO A 176 2.00 4.74 25.84
N ARG A 177 1.51 5.22 24.70
CA ARG A 177 1.54 4.50 23.41
C ARG A 177 2.96 4.40 22.86
N VAL A 178 3.75 5.46 23.01
CA VAL A 178 5.17 5.48 22.65
C VAL A 178 5.98 4.59 23.59
N VAL A 179 5.58 4.54 24.87
CA VAL A 179 6.15 3.58 25.83
C VAL A 179 5.90 2.15 25.40
N GLU A 180 4.67 1.81 25.02
CA GLU A 180 4.33 0.48 24.51
C GLU A 180 5.12 0.13 23.24
N MET A 181 5.29 1.09 22.32
CA MET A 181 6.06 0.91 21.10
C MET A 181 7.53 0.56 21.37
N SER A 182 8.12 1.11 22.43
CA SER A 182 9.53 0.87 22.79
C SER A 182 9.86 -0.58 23.17
N TYR A 183 8.85 -1.41 23.45
CA TYR A 183 9.04 -2.83 23.72
C TYR A 183 9.25 -3.67 22.45
N GLY A 184 8.96 -3.11 21.28
CA GLY A 184 9.07 -3.76 19.99
C GLY A 184 7.91 -4.72 19.68
N PRO A 185 7.85 -5.25 18.44
CA PRO A 185 6.77 -6.12 18.01
C PRO A 185 6.85 -7.51 18.67
N GLY A 186 5.70 -8.18 18.76
CA GLY A 186 5.64 -9.58 19.15
C GLY A 186 6.44 -10.49 18.21
N ARG A 187 6.98 -11.59 18.74
CA ARG A 187 7.80 -12.55 17.98
C ARG A 187 6.98 -13.49 17.09
N ILE A 188 5.68 -13.63 17.34
CA ILE A 188 4.79 -14.52 16.60
C ILE A 188 4.07 -13.70 15.53
N ALA A 189 4.26 -14.07 14.27
CA ALA A 189 3.58 -13.45 13.13
C ALA A 189 2.48 -14.38 12.59
N GLN A 190 1.32 -13.79 12.31
CA GLN A 190 0.26 -14.45 11.54
C GLN A 190 0.59 -14.37 10.05
N CYS A 191 0.39 -15.46 9.32
CA CYS A 191 0.71 -15.53 7.90
C CYS A 191 -0.57 -15.65 7.07
N TYR A 192 -0.58 -14.99 5.91
CA TYR A 192 -1.69 -15.00 4.95
C TYR A 192 -1.18 -15.25 3.53
N LYS A 193 -2.07 -15.58 2.59
CA LYS A 193 -1.73 -15.77 1.16
C LYS A 193 -1.39 -14.46 0.42
N GLY A 194 -1.63 -13.34 1.07
CA GLY A 194 -1.38 -12.01 0.55
C GLY A 194 -2.21 -10.96 1.27
N CYS A 195 -2.04 -9.71 0.85
CA CYS A 195 -2.77 -8.57 1.38
C CYS A 195 -3.12 -7.55 0.29
N PHE A 196 -4.09 -6.72 0.59
CA PHE A 196 -4.36 -5.47 -0.12
C PHE A 196 -3.79 -4.32 0.70
N THR A 197 -3.03 -3.44 0.04
CA THR A 197 -2.51 -2.19 0.61
C THR A 197 -2.21 -1.21 -0.51
N ASN A 198 -2.53 0.06 -0.29
CA ASN A 198 -2.45 1.18 -1.21
C ASN A 198 -3.14 0.90 -2.57
N GLY A 199 -4.27 0.18 -2.57
CA GLY A 199 -4.99 -0.19 -3.80
C GLY A 199 -4.29 -1.27 -4.64
N PHE A 200 -3.21 -1.87 -4.15
CA PHE A 200 -2.51 -2.98 -4.78
C PHE A 200 -2.78 -4.30 -4.08
N LYS A 201 -2.63 -5.40 -4.82
CA LYS A 201 -2.76 -6.76 -4.31
C LYS A 201 -1.39 -7.43 -4.32
N PHE A 202 -0.88 -7.74 -3.13
CA PHE A 202 0.37 -8.44 -2.94
C PHE A 202 0.12 -9.90 -2.62
N HIS A 203 0.92 -10.78 -3.21
CA HIS A 203 0.89 -12.21 -2.95
C HIS A 203 2.15 -12.59 -2.19
N THR A 204 2.01 -13.33 -1.10
CA THR A 204 3.16 -13.95 -0.45
C THR A 204 3.71 -15.04 -1.38
N PRO A 205 5.03 -15.09 -1.62
CA PRO A 205 5.63 -16.15 -2.40
C PRO A 205 5.25 -17.49 -1.76
N ARG A 206 4.76 -18.44 -2.57
CA ARG A 206 4.76 -19.84 -2.13
C ARG A 206 6.22 -20.25 -2.09
N LEU A 207 6.77 -20.47 -0.90
CA LEU A 207 7.95 -21.31 -0.78
C LEU A 207 7.53 -22.66 -1.36
N TRP A 208 8.04 -22.97 -2.55
CA TRP A 208 7.79 -24.25 -3.20
C TRP A 208 8.39 -25.34 -2.30
N GLU A 209 7.53 -26.19 -1.73
CA GLU A 209 7.92 -27.50 -1.21
C GLU A 209 8.20 -28.46 -2.37
#